data_AF-A0A350C2U8-F1
#
_entry.id   AF-A0A350C2U8-F1
#
_cell.length_a   1.000
_cell.length_b   1.000
_cell.length_c   1.000
_cell.angle_alpha   90.00
_cell.angle_beta   90.00
_cell.angle_gamma   90.00
#
_symmetry.space_group_name_H-M   'P 1'
#
loop_
_entity.id
_entity.type
_entity.pdbx_description
1 polymer ?
#
loop_
_entity_poly.entity_id
_entity_poly.type
_entity_poly.pdbx_seq_one_letter_code
_entity_poly.pdbx_strand_id
1 'polypeptide(L)'
;ALDHPSHSAMVPQGFGAGVGRIGKINEQGNWFRGGAEQMLFFSWLYGVEHDKYKPRIPAGASQQDLIRISRFYDLAPENPPIDMAEALNHLPIQDILKNINGKNEIFDKMIRRKPNDEAWFNGGIYHDNMEIGVPSFWFASWYDVSITPNLALFNHVRNNSKDASIRDNQYLVIAPTLHCGYTRATENTIVGERSVGDARLNYKEQIYAWFDLLLKGEQNDFKEKTPRIQYYTMGSNKWQASDTWPPENAKLTSYYLNSNGKSNSLFGDGSLTTTKANSDNSDSFTYDPMNPVPSYGGNVCCTGNAIKGGAFDQYQMETRNDILVYTSDILKEGVEISGFIESTLYVSSDAKDTDFTIKLIDVYPDGKAYNLDETIQRVRYREGYDKEVFMEKDKVYKLDLT
;
A
#
# COMPACT_ATOMS: atom_id res chain seq x y z
N ALA A 1 17.65 9.07 -12.66
CA ALA A 1 17.69 9.28 -11.20
C ALA A 1 18.62 8.31 -10.50
N LEU A 2 18.76 7.05 -10.96
CA LEU A 2 19.37 5.99 -10.17
C LEU A 2 20.89 6.09 -9.94
N ASP A 3 21.63 6.75 -10.83
CA ASP A 3 23.07 7.03 -10.64
C ASP A 3 23.50 8.25 -11.47
N HIS A 4 22.83 9.38 -11.24
CA HIS A 4 23.23 10.63 -11.88
C HIS A 4 24.39 11.24 -11.09
N PRO A 5 25.47 11.76 -11.71
CA PRO A 5 26.64 12.26 -10.99
C PRO A 5 26.35 13.45 -10.04
N SER A 6 25.19 14.11 -10.22
CA SER A 6 24.70 15.18 -9.35
C SER A 6 23.65 14.73 -8.32
N HIS A 7 23.34 13.43 -8.25
CA HIS A 7 22.42 12.88 -7.27
C HIS A 7 23.23 12.23 -6.16
N SER A 8 23.40 12.95 -5.04
CA SER A 8 24.30 12.53 -3.95
C SER A 8 23.57 11.94 -2.74
N ALA A 9 22.29 12.25 -2.56
CA ALA A 9 21.44 11.78 -1.47
C ALA A 9 19.96 12.00 -1.80
N MET A 10 19.06 11.22 -1.20
CA MET A 10 17.61 11.44 -1.34
C MET A 10 16.81 11.22 -0.06
N VAL A 11 15.58 11.75 -0.07
CA VAL A 11 14.55 11.53 0.94
C VAL A 11 13.27 11.04 0.24
N PRO A 12 13.14 9.73 -0.03
CA PRO A 12 11.98 9.17 -0.69
C PRO A 12 10.77 9.15 0.25
N GLN A 13 9.60 9.50 -0.25
CA GLN A 13 8.38 9.67 0.56
C GLN A 13 7.20 9.03 -0.17
N GLY A 14 6.47 8.12 0.50
CA GLY A 14 5.29 7.47 -0.09
C GLY A 14 5.55 6.88 -1.49
N PHE A 15 6.69 6.21 -1.66
CA PHE A 15 7.35 6.00 -2.95
C PHE A 15 6.93 4.73 -3.70
N GLY A 16 6.01 3.92 -3.16
CA GLY A 16 5.69 2.61 -3.74
C GLY A 16 4.94 2.64 -5.06
N ALA A 17 4.29 3.76 -5.41
CA ALA A 17 3.82 3.97 -6.78
C ALA A 17 4.96 3.96 -7.82
N GLY A 18 6.20 4.23 -7.37
CA GLY A 18 7.42 4.09 -8.14
C GLY A 18 8.07 2.71 -8.05
N VAL A 19 7.45 1.71 -7.40
CA VAL A 19 8.01 0.37 -7.20
C VAL A 19 7.24 -0.65 -8.05
N GLY A 20 7.91 -1.21 -9.06
CA GLY A 20 7.35 -2.22 -9.94
C GLY A 20 7.41 -3.63 -9.35
N ARG A 21 8.62 -4.18 -9.22
CA ARG A 21 8.86 -5.54 -8.71
C ARG A 21 10.02 -5.60 -7.74
N ILE A 22 9.79 -6.17 -6.55
CA ILE A 22 10.80 -6.49 -5.54
C ILE A 22 10.58 -7.92 -5.03
N GLY A 23 11.36 -8.87 -5.53
CA GLY A 23 11.21 -10.28 -5.18
C GLY A 23 9.81 -10.79 -5.51
N LYS A 24 9.04 -11.20 -4.51
CA LYS A 24 7.65 -11.67 -4.67
C LYS A 24 6.63 -10.52 -4.78
N ILE A 25 6.98 -9.32 -4.32
CA ILE A 25 6.10 -8.15 -4.41
C ILE A 25 6.15 -7.62 -5.83
N ASN A 26 5.03 -7.73 -6.55
CA ASN A 26 4.92 -7.33 -7.94
C ASN A 26 3.56 -6.65 -8.16
N GLU A 27 3.48 -5.37 -7.79
CA GLU A 27 2.26 -4.57 -7.80
C GLU A 27 2.24 -3.54 -8.94
N GLN A 28 3.27 -3.52 -9.79
CA GLN A 28 3.39 -2.64 -10.96
C GLN A 28 3.16 -1.15 -10.62
N GLY A 29 3.74 -0.69 -9.50
CA GLY A 29 3.52 0.66 -8.99
C GLY A 29 2.17 0.85 -8.33
N ASN A 30 1.68 -0.14 -7.56
CA ASN A 30 0.32 -0.22 -6.98
C ASN A 30 -0.82 -0.28 -8.01
N TRP A 31 -0.56 -0.54 -9.30
CA TRP A 31 -1.68 -0.72 -10.24
C TRP A 31 -2.48 -1.97 -9.88
N PHE A 32 -1.79 -3.00 -9.38
CA PHE A 32 -2.39 -4.23 -8.91
C PHE A 32 -2.05 -4.48 -7.44
N ARG A 33 -2.89 -5.24 -6.74
CA ARG A 33 -2.55 -5.98 -5.51
C ARG A 33 -3.06 -7.41 -5.66
N GLY A 34 -2.18 -8.40 -5.50
CA GLY A 34 -2.51 -9.81 -5.79
C GLY A 34 -3.16 -10.04 -7.15
N GLY A 35 -2.85 -9.20 -8.14
CA GLY A 35 -3.42 -9.25 -9.50
C GLY A 35 -4.84 -8.68 -9.66
N ALA A 36 -5.43 -8.11 -8.61
CA ALA A 36 -6.63 -7.28 -8.68
C ALA A 36 -6.27 -5.81 -8.91
N GLU A 37 -6.99 -5.11 -9.79
CA GLU A 37 -6.73 -3.72 -10.13
C GLU A 37 -7.11 -2.77 -8.99
N GLN A 38 -6.25 -1.81 -8.68
CA GLN A 38 -6.51 -0.79 -7.68
C GLN A 38 -7.05 0.49 -8.34
N MET A 39 -8.23 0.94 -7.90
CA MET A 39 -8.92 2.08 -8.54
C MET A 39 -8.33 3.46 -8.20
N LEU A 40 -7.31 3.52 -7.34
CA LEU A 40 -6.64 4.77 -6.94
C LEU A 40 -6.10 5.55 -8.14
N PHE A 41 -5.58 4.84 -9.15
CA PHE A 41 -4.99 5.46 -10.33
C PHE A 41 -6.00 6.10 -11.26
N PHE A 42 -7.27 5.74 -11.14
CA PHE A 42 -8.31 6.18 -12.05
C PHE A 42 -8.59 7.65 -11.73
N SER A 43 -8.90 7.92 -10.46
CA SER A 43 -9.04 9.28 -9.94
C SER A 43 -7.74 10.08 -10.02
N TRP A 44 -6.58 9.47 -9.71
CA TRP A 44 -5.30 10.18 -9.79
C TRP A 44 -4.95 10.61 -11.23
N LEU A 45 -5.06 9.70 -12.21
CA LEU A 45 -4.75 9.99 -13.62
C LEU A 45 -5.69 11.03 -14.22
N TYR A 46 -6.98 11.03 -13.85
CA TYR A 46 -7.87 12.14 -14.21
C TYR A 46 -7.22 13.50 -13.86
N GLY A 47 -6.69 13.61 -12.63
CA GLY A 47 -6.02 14.79 -12.09
C GLY A 47 -4.72 15.19 -12.80
N VAL A 48 -3.87 14.22 -13.16
CA VAL A 48 -2.46 14.50 -13.53
C VAL A 48 -2.08 14.14 -14.97
N GLU A 49 -2.84 13.28 -15.64
CA GLU A 49 -2.52 12.90 -17.00
C GLU A 49 -2.74 14.06 -17.97
N HIS A 50 -2.14 13.94 -19.14
CA HIS A 50 -2.27 14.94 -20.18
C HIS A 50 -2.80 14.29 -21.44
N ASP A 51 -3.68 15.01 -22.14
CA ASP A 51 -4.18 14.54 -23.42
C ASP A 51 -3.04 14.46 -24.45
N LYS A 52 -3.14 13.50 -25.37
CA LYS A 52 -2.22 13.32 -26.50
C LYS A 52 -1.96 14.63 -27.24
N TYR A 53 -2.97 15.49 -27.38
CA TYR A 53 -2.89 16.74 -28.13
C TYR A 53 -2.62 17.98 -27.27
N LYS A 54 -2.16 17.81 -26.02
CA LYS A 54 -1.79 18.97 -25.20
C LYS A 54 -0.76 19.86 -25.91
N PRO A 55 -0.84 21.19 -25.78
CA PRO A 55 0.23 22.08 -26.21
C PRO A 55 1.55 21.68 -25.56
N ARG A 56 2.63 21.66 -26.35
CA ARG A 56 4.00 21.38 -25.87
C ARG A 56 4.92 22.51 -26.25
N ILE A 57 5.78 22.91 -25.32
CA ILE A 57 6.83 23.87 -25.61
C ILE A 57 7.87 23.18 -26.50
N PRO A 58 8.23 23.75 -27.66
CA PRO A 58 9.25 23.18 -28.53
C PRO A 58 10.58 22.98 -27.80
N ALA A 59 11.30 21.91 -28.16
CA ALA A 59 12.65 21.69 -27.65
C ALA A 59 13.55 22.90 -28.00
N GLY A 60 14.41 23.29 -27.06
CA GLY A 60 15.32 24.43 -27.24
C GLY A 60 14.78 25.79 -26.76
N ALA A 61 13.55 25.85 -26.22
CA ALA A 61 13.06 27.06 -25.55
C ALA A 61 13.98 27.45 -24.39
N SER A 62 14.38 28.73 -24.34
CA SER A 62 15.22 29.25 -23.27
C SER A 62 14.42 29.40 -21.97
N GLN A 63 15.10 29.52 -20.83
CA GLN A 63 14.42 29.85 -19.56
C GLN A 63 13.62 31.16 -19.65
N GLN A 64 14.12 32.14 -20.41
CA GLN A 64 13.41 33.39 -20.66
C GLN A 64 12.13 33.17 -21.48
N ASP A 65 12.15 32.26 -22.45
CA ASP A 65 10.95 31.86 -23.18
C ASP A 65 9.95 31.15 -22.28
N LEU A 66 10.40 30.24 -21.42
CA LEU A 66 9.52 29.54 -20.46
C LEU A 66 8.82 30.54 -19.52
N ILE A 67 9.58 31.49 -18.96
CA ILE A 67 9.04 32.55 -18.08
C ILE A 67 8.08 33.47 -18.85
N ARG A 68 8.36 33.76 -20.12
CA ARG A 68 7.48 34.57 -20.96
C ARG A 68 6.19 33.82 -21.29
N ILE A 69 6.28 32.54 -21.68
CA ILE A 69 5.14 31.67 -22.02
C ILE A 69 4.23 31.47 -20.80
N SER A 70 4.78 31.26 -19.61
CA SER A 70 4.00 31.03 -18.38
C SER A 70 3.12 32.22 -17.97
N ARG A 71 3.34 33.41 -18.55
CA ARG A 71 2.48 34.59 -18.32
C ARG A 71 1.19 34.56 -19.14
N PHE A 72 1.17 33.80 -20.23
CA PHE A 72 0.06 33.79 -21.19
C PHE A 72 -0.65 32.44 -21.26
N TYR A 73 -0.02 31.37 -20.79
CA TYR A 73 -0.58 30.02 -20.81
C TYR A 73 -0.56 29.44 -19.41
N ASP A 74 -1.67 28.80 -19.05
CA ASP A 74 -1.71 27.92 -17.91
C ASP A 74 -0.93 26.64 -18.24
N LEU A 75 0.21 26.46 -17.56
CA LEU A 75 1.08 25.29 -17.74
C LEU A 75 0.66 24.11 -16.86
N ALA A 76 -0.34 24.29 -15.99
CA ALA A 76 -0.88 23.28 -15.09
C ALA A 76 -2.41 23.44 -14.99
N PRO A 77 -3.15 23.22 -16.09
CA PRO A 77 -4.60 23.43 -16.12
C PRO A 77 -5.32 22.57 -15.09
N GLU A 78 -6.24 23.19 -14.36
CA GLU A 78 -7.15 22.49 -13.44
C GLU A 78 -8.23 21.73 -14.22
N ASN A 79 -8.48 20.48 -13.85
CA ASN A 79 -9.59 19.72 -14.41
C ASN A 79 -10.91 20.11 -13.77
N PRO A 80 -12.05 19.93 -14.48
CA PRO A 80 -13.37 20.05 -13.87
C PRO A 80 -13.51 19.17 -12.62
N PRO A 81 -14.21 19.64 -11.57
CA PRO A 81 -14.49 18.82 -10.40
C PRO A 81 -15.40 17.66 -10.79
N ILE A 82 -15.12 16.46 -10.27
CA ILE A 82 -15.87 15.23 -10.51
C ILE A 82 -16.20 14.59 -9.16
N ASP A 83 -17.42 14.08 -9.04
CA ASP A 83 -17.78 13.15 -7.97
C ASP A 83 -17.18 11.77 -8.27
N MET A 84 -16.05 11.46 -7.64
CA MET A 84 -15.39 10.17 -7.82
C MET A 84 -16.17 9.03 -7.17
N ALA A 85 -17.02 9.30 -6.17
CA ALA A 85 -17.89 8.28 -5.60
C ALA A 85 -18.88 7.75 -6.64
N GLU A 86 -19.44 8.63 -7.47
CA GLU A 86 -20.29 8.23 -8.60
C GLU A 86 -19.47 7.63 -9.74
N ALA A 87 -18.38 8.30 -10.14
CA ALA A 87 -17.60 7.91 -11.31
C ALA A 87 -16.99 6.49 -11.21
N LEU A 88 -16.49 6.12 -10.03
CA LEU A 88 -15.86 4.80 -9.82
C LEU A 88 -16.86 3.63 -9.84
N ASN A 89 -18.18 3.90 -9.86
CA ASN A 89 -19.20 2.86 -10.04
C ASN A 89 -19.51 2.55 -11.52
N HIS A 90 -18.89 3.25 -12.48
CA HIS A 90 -19.17 3.03 -13.90
C HIS A 90 -18.56 1.73 -14.44
N LEU A 91 -19.35 1.01 -15.25
CA LEU A 91 -18.91 -0.18 -15.98
C LEU A 91 -19.09 0.01 -17.50
N PRO A 92 -18.14 -0.52 -18.32
CA PRO A 92 -16.93 -1.23 -17.92
C PRO A 92 -15.88 -0.27 -17.33
N ILE A 93 -15.04 -0.76 -16.41
CA ILE A 93 -14.09 0.07 -15.66
C ILE A 93 -13.07 0.82 -16.55
N GLN A 94 -12.77 0.28 -17.74
CA GLN A 94 -11.90 0.92 -18.74
C GLN A 94 -12.51 2.20 -19.34
N ASP A 95 -13.82 2.41 -19.22
CA ASP A 95 -14.50 3.58 -19.76
C ASP A 95 -14.74 4.66 -18.68
N ILE A 96 -14.31 4.45 -17.42
CA ILE A 96 -14.55 5.39 -16.30
C ILE A 96 -14.10 6.82 -16.65
N LEU A 97 -12.86 7.01 -17.10
CA LEU A 97 -12.37 8.36 -17.42
C LEU A 97 -13.08 8.97 -18.63
N LYS A 98 -13.37 8.17 -19.65
CA LYS A 98 -14.14 8.61 -20.81
C LYS A 98 -15.56 9.06 -20.41
N ASN A 99 -16.20 8.35 -19.48
CA ASN A 99 -17.55 8.63 -19.01
C ASN A 99 -17.65 9.98 -18.26
N ILE A 100 -16.57 10.41 -17.61
CA ILE A 100 -16.47 11.72 -16.94
C ILE A 100 -15.78 12.79 -17.80
N ASN A 101 -15.71 12.57 -19.12
CA ASN A 101 -15.07 13.48 -20.07
C ASN A 101 -13.59 13.77 -19.75
N GLY A 102 -12.89 12.79 -19.18
CA GLY A 102 -11.45 12.82 -18.93
C GLY A 102 -10.61 12.83 -20.21
N LYS A 103 -9.32 13.07 -20.03
CA LYS A 103 -8.32 13.07 -21.12
C LYS A 103 -8.07 11.64 -21.61
N ASN A 104 -7.60 11.50 -22.85
CA ASN A 104 -7.34 10.19 -23.45
C ASN A 104 -5.85 10.00 -23.75
N GLU A 105 -5.09 9.36 -22.85
CA GLU A 105 -3.70 9.02 -23.13
C GLU A 105 -3.12 7.87 -22.32
N ILE A 106 -2.85 8.10 -21.03
CA ILE A 106 -2.10 7.18 -20.17
C ILE A 106 -3.04 6.11 -19.63
N PHE A 107 -4.19 6.53 -19.10
CA PHE A 107 -5.17 5.61 -18.52
C PHE A 107 -5.62 4.55 -19.52
N ASP A 108 -6.02 4.95 -20.74
CA ASP A 108 -6.48 4.04 -21.81
C ASP A 108 -5.49 2.93 -22.16
N LYS A 109 -4.19 3.21 -22.00
CA LYS A 109 -3.12 2.24 -22.24
C LYS A 109 -2.90 1.36 -21.02
N MET A 110 -2.86 1.95 -19.83
CA MET A 110 -2.54 1.23 -18.59
C MET A 110 -3.65 0.28 -18.17
N ILE A 111 -4.92 0.67 -18.31
CA ILE A 111 -6.09 -0.13 -17.89
C ILE A 111 -6.28 -1.44 -18.66
N ARG A 112 -5.58 -1.60 -19.80
CA ARG A 112 -5.63 -2.83 -20.60
C ARG A 112 -4.44 -3.76 -20.34
N ARG A 113 -3.44 -3.30 -19.59
CA ARG A 113 -2.24 -4.08 -19.29
C ARG A 113 -2.60 -5.16 -18.29
N LYS A 114 -2.14 -6.39 -18.56
CA LYS A 114 -2.13 -7.45 -17.56
C LYS A 114 -0.90 -7.30 -16.65
N PRO A 115 -0.85 -7.98 -15.49
CA PRO A 115 0.32 -7.95 -14.61
C PRO A 115 1.65 -8.31 -15.29
N ASN A 116 1.63 -9.18 -16.31
CA ASN A 116 2.82 -9.61 -17.07
C ASN A 116 3.12 -8.78 -18.32
N ASP A 117 2.43 -7.67 -18.55
CA ASP A 117 2.69 -6.83 -19.72
C ASP A 117 4.11 -6.25 -19.66
N GLU A 118 4.92 -6.47 -20.71
CA GLU A 118 6.30 -5.98 -20.78
C GLU A 118 6.39 -4.45 -20.67
N ALA A 119 5.31 -3.73 -20.98
CA ALA A 119 5.24 -2.28 -20.83
C ALA A 119 5.38 -1.80 -19.38
N TRP A 120 5.21 -2.67 -18.37
CA TRP A 120 5.52 -2.35 -16.98
C TRP A 120 7.03 -2.21 -16.74
N PHE A 121 7.84 -2.97 -17.48
CA PHE A 121 9.31 -2.92 -17.39
C PHE A 121 9.91 -1.83 -18.29
N ASN A 122 9.13 -1.34 -19.25
CA ASN A 122 9.49 -0.23 -20.13
C ASN A 122 8.96 1.08 -19.55
N GLY A 123 9.61 1.64 -18.52
CA GLY A 123 9.10 2.84 -17.87
C GLY A 123 9.92 3.37 -16.69
N GLY A 124 9.28 4.25 -15.91
CA GLY A 124 9.88 5.02 -14.81
C GLY A 124 9.67 4.42 -13.41
N ILE A 125 9.31 3.13 -13.31
CA ILE A 125 9.19 2.42 -12.03
C ILE A 125 10.42 1.55 -11.78
N TYR A 126 10.78 1.38 -10.51
CA TYR A 126 11.94 0.64 -10.06
C TYR A 126 11.66 -0.86 -10.01
N HIS A 127 12.62 -1.65 -10.47
CA HIS A 127 12.62 -3.10 -10.33
C HIS A 127 13.90 -3.56 -9.64
N ASP A 128 13.84 -4.70 -8.97
CA ASP A 128 14.95 -5.34 -8.24
C ASP A 128 16.20 -5.69 -9.06
N ASN A 129 16.17 -5.54 -10.38
CA ASN A 129 17.36 -5.62 -11.25
C ASN A 129 18.05 -4.27 -11.49
N MET A 130 17.49 -3.18 -10.94
CA MET A 130 18.03 -1.82 -11.03
C MET A 130 18.77 -1.46 -9.74
N GLU A 131 19.71 -0.53 -9.80
CA GLU A 131 20.54 -0.14 -8.66
C GLU A 131 20.11 1.21 -8.10
N ILE A 132 20.04 1.35 -6.77
CA ILE A 132 19.94 2.66 -6.10
C ILE A 132 21.33 2.98 -5.59
N GLY A 133 21.97 4.00 -6.16
CA GLY A 133 23.36 4.35 -5.91
C GLY A 133 23.59 5.44 -4.86
N VAL A 134 22.56 5.86 -4.12
CA VAL A 134 22.66 6.99 -3.17
C VAL A 134 22.21 6.62 -1.75
N PRO A 135 22.83 7.21 -0.73
CA PRO A 135 22.27 7.23 0.62
C PRO A 135 20.83 7.74 0.58
N SER A 136 19.93 7.10 1.32
CA SER A 136 18.52 7.48 1.33
C SER A 136 17.89 7.47 2.72
N PHE A 137 17.06 8.48 2.99
CA PHE A 137 16.26 8.57 4.21
C PHE A 137 14.77 8.48 3.86
N TRP A 138 14.22 7.28 4.05
CA TRP A 138 12.93 6.81 3.56
C TRP A 138 11.80 7.15 4.55
N PHE A 139 10.67 7.62 4.03
CA PHE A 139 9.48 7.93 4.81
C PHE A 139 8.28 7.14 4.29
N ALA A 140 7.68 6.35 5.18
CA ALA A 140 6.49 5.54 4.93
C ALA A 140 5.41 5.82 5.99
N SER A 141 4.19 5.37 5.73
CA SER A 141 3.10 5.43 6.70
C SER A 141 2.36 4.10 6.77
N TRP A 142 1.80 3.74 7.94
CA TRP A 142 1.09 2.47 8.12
C TRP A 142 -0.15 2.31 7.23
N TYR A 143 -0.94 3.37 7.07
CA TYR A 143 -2.12 3.37 6.20
C TYR A 143 -1.78 3.95 4.81
N ASP A 144 -0.55 3.78 4.35
CA ASP A 144 -0.15 4.04 2.98
C ASP A 144 -0.51 2.83 2.10
N VAL A 145 -1.09 3.06 0.93
CA VAL A 145 -1.38 2.01 -0.07
C VAL A 145 -0.15 1.21 -0.48
N SER A 146 1.04 1.77 -0.27
CA SER A 146 2.33 1.20 -0.66
C SER A 146 3.15 0.66 0.49
N ILE A 147 2.61 0.47 1.70
CA ILE A 147 3.46 0.10 2.84
C ILE A 147 4.29 -1.17 2.58
N THR A 148 3.71 -2.22 1.99
CA THR A 148 4.42 -3.45 1.62
C THR A 148 5.56 -3.22 0.62
N PRO A 149 5.34 -2.66 -0.59
CA PRO A 149 6.43 -2.40 -1.53
C PRO A 149 7.46 -1.38 -1.01
N ASN A 150 7.05 -0.41 -0.17
CA ASN A 150 7.99 0.54 0.45
C ASN A 150 9.02 -0.17 1.33
N LEU A 151 8.53 -1.03 2.23
CA LEU A 151 9.39 -1.78 3.17
C LEU A 151 10.23 -2.83 2.43
N ALA A 152 9.66 -3.47 1.41
CA ALA A 152 10.38 -4.41 0.56
C ALA A 152 11.55 -3.73 -0.17
N LEU A 153 11.34 -2.55 -0.77
CA LEU A 153 12.40 -1.79 -1.44
C LEU A 153 13.49 -1.34 -0.45
N PHE A 154 13.12 -0.80 0.70
CA PHE A 154 14.09 -0.40 1.74
C PHE A 154 15.01 -1.58 2.11
N ASN A 155 14.42 -2.74 2.39
CA ASN A 155 15.16 -3.96 2.70
C ASN A 155 16.02 -4.43 1.52
N HIS A 156 15.49 -4.36 0.29
CA HIS A 156 16.21 -4.74 -0.91
C HIS A 156 17.49 -3.92 -1.07
N VAL A 157 17.42 -2.59 -0.97
CA VAL A 157 18.60 -1.70 -1.11
C VAL A 157 19.63 -2.01 -0.03
N ARG A 158 19.19 -2.16 1.22
CA ARG A 158 20.09 -2.47 2.35
C ARG A 158 20.81 -3.81 2.21
N ASN A 159 20.15 -4.81 1.63
CA ASN A 159 20.68 -6.16 1.56
C ASN A 159 21.45 -6.44 0.26
N ASN A 160 21.15 -5.71 -0.83
CA ASN A 160 21.62 -6.08 -2.18
C ASN A 160 22.42 -4.98 -2.91
N SER A 161 22.46 -3.73 -2.43
CA SER A 161 23.32 -2.72 -3.06
C SER A 161 24.77 -3.19 -3.03
N LYS A 162 25.54 -2.99 -4.11
CA LYS A 162 26.93 -3.50 -4.20
C LYS A 162 27.88 -2.69 -3.34
N ASP A 163 27.61 -1.40 -3.17
CA ASP A 163 28.39 -0.51 -2.32
C ASP A 163 27.94 -0.59 -0.86
N ALA A 164 28.88 -0.96 0.02
CA ALA A 164 28.66 -0.99 1.47
C ALA A 164 28.24 0.38 2.01
N SER A 165 28.82 1.46 1.47
CA SER A 165 28.46 2.82 1.86
C SER A 165 26.98 3.10 1.60
N ILE A 166 26.42 2.58 0.51
CA ILE A 166 25.00 2.74 0.22
C ILE A 166 24.17 1.86 1.13
N ARG A 167 24.51 0.57 1.29
CA ARG A 167 23.79 -0.34 2.22
C ARG A 167 23.72 0.21 3.65
N ASP A 168 24.81 0.81 4.11
CA ASP A 168 24.96 1.32 5.48
C ASP A 168 24.44 2.75 5.68
N ASN A 169 23.89 3.40 4.65
CA ASN A 169 23.30 4.74 4.74
C ASN A 169 21.85 4.75 4.22
N GLN A 170 21.07 3.77 4.67
CA GLN A 170 19.62 3.72 4.46
C GLN A 170 18.92 3.89 5.81
N TYR A 171 18.08 4.91 5.97
CA TYR A 171 17.35 5.18 7.21
C TYR A 171 15.85 5.21 6.95
N LEU A 172 15.01 4.69 7.84
CA LEU A 172 13.56 4.59 7.61
C LEU A 172 12.75 5.20 8.76
N VAL A 173 11.70 5.95 8.41
CA VAL A 173 10.66 6.40 9.33
C VAL A 173 9.31 5.84 8.89
N ILE A 174 8.57 5.23 9.81
CA ILE A 174 7.20 4.73 9.58
C ILE A 174 6.23 5.41 10.54
N ALA A 175 5.41 6.32 10.01
CA ALA A 175 4.45 7.10 10.80
C ALA A 175 3.04 6.46 10.80
N PRO A 176 2.22 6.69 11.83
CA PRO A 176 0.86 6.18 11.89
C PRO A 176 -0.07 7.16 11.15
N THR A 177 0.07 7.30 9.83
CA THR A 177 -0.72 8.26 9.04
C THR A 177 -1.10 7.66 7.68
N LEU A 178 -1.76 8.47 6.85
CA LEU A 178 -2.14 8.11 5.48
C LEU A 178 -0.99 8.34 4.48
N HIS A 179 -1.22 7.97 3.22
CA HIS A 179 -0.34 8.27 2.09
C HIS A 179 0.02 9.76 2.02
N CYS A 180 1.31 10.08 1.86
CA CYS A 180 1.87 11.44 1.92
C CYS A 180 1.61 12.21 3.24
N GLY A 181 1.15 11.53 4.30
CA GLY A 181 0.74 12.12 5.57
C GLY A 181 1.78 12.08 6.68
N TYR A 182 2.97 11.50 6.45
CA TYR A 182 3.94 11.15 7.49
C TYR A 182 4.38 12.35 8.36
N THR A 183 4.43 13.58 7.83
CA THR A 183 4.75 14.80 8.62
C THR A 183 3.54 15.48 9.28
N ARG A 184 2.32 14.95 9.09
CA ARG A 184 1.06 15.61 9.48
C ARG A 184 0.51 15.14 10.82
N ALA A 185 1.26 14.33 11.56
CA ALA A 185 0.91 13.96 12.92
C ALA A 185 0.83 15.18 13.83
N THR A 186 -0.10 15.15 14.79
CA THR A 186 -0.35 16.18 15.80
C THR A 186 -0.22 15.58 17.20
N GLU A 187 -0.34 16.41 18.24
CA GLU A 187 -0.38 15.94 19.64
C GLU A 187 -1.54 14.97 19.92
N ASN A 188 -2.61 15.03 19.11
CA ASN A 188 -3.78 14.18 19.18
C ASN A 188 -4.06 13.65 17.77
N THR A 189 -3.18 12.78 17.28
CA THR A 189 -3.26 12.24 15.93
C THR A 189 -4.43 11.27 15.82
N ILE A 190 -5.31 11.51 14.84
CA ILE A 190 -6.43 10.65 14.49
C ILE A 190 -6.23 10.16 13.06
N VAL A 191 -6.38 8.86 12.85
CA VAL A 191 -6.24 8.21 11.54
C VAL A 191 -7.50 7.43 11.24
N GLY A 192 -8.28 7.93 10.28
CA GLY A 192 -9.67 7.49 10.13
C GLY A 192 -10.48 7.93 11.36
N GLU A 193 -10.93 6.96 12.15
CA GLU A 193 -11.67 7.12 13.40
C GLU A 193 -10.83 6.79 14.64
N ARG A 194 -9.65 6.17 14.46
CA ARG A 194 -8.78 5.75 15.56
C ARG A 194 -7.87 6.87 16.02
N SER A 195 -7.90 7.18 17.33
CA SER A 195 -6.85 7.97 17.98
C SER A 195 -5.61 7.12 18.20
N VAL A 196 -4.46 7.63 17.77
CA VAL A 196 -3.14 7.03 18.03
C VAL A 196 -2.31 7.90 18.99
N GLY A 197 -2.88 8.94 19.60
CA GLY A 197 -2.17 9.80 20.55
C GLY A 197 -1.16 10.76 19.91
N ASP A 198 -0.13 11.16 20.65
CA ASP A 198 0.92 12.03 20.13
C ASP A 198 1.87 11.21 19.24
N ALA A 199 1.83 11.48 17.95
CA ALA A 199 2.68 10.83 16.95
C ALA A 199 3.63 11.82 16.26
N ARG A 200 3.84 13.01 16.84
CA ARG A 200 4.79 13.99 16.30
C ARG A 200 6.21 13.44 16.37
N LEU A 201 7.02 13.88 15.42
CA LEU A 201 8.46 13.65 15.36
C LEU A 201 9.13 14.89 14.76
N ASN A 202 10.42 15.08 15.03
CA ASN A 202 11.22 16.20 14.52
C ASN A 202 11.67 15.98 13.05
N TYR A 203 10.71 15.74 12.15
CA TYR A 203 10.97 15.33 10.77
C TYR A 203 11.87 16.31 10.01
N LYS A 204 11.63 17.62 10.14
CA LYS A 204 12.39 18.65 9.41
C LYS A 204 13.84 18.69 9.88
N GLU A 205 14.05 18.63 11.19
CA GLU A 205 15.37 18.62 11.81
C GLU A 205 16.17 17.39 11.36
N GLN A 206 15.54 16.20 11.34
CA GLN A 206 16.19 14.98 10.85
C GLN A 206 16.53 15.07 9.35
N ILE A 207 15.62 15.60 8.52
CA ILE A 207 15.85 15.77 7.07
C ILE A 207 16.98 16.78 6.79
N TYR A 208 17.03 17.89 7.52
CA TYR A 208 18.11 18.86 7.35
C TYR A 208 19.45 18.32 7.81
N ALA A 209 19.52 17.66 8.97
CA ALA A 209 20.74 17.02 9.43
C ALA A 209 21.24 15.95 8.44
N TRP A 210 20.33 15.20 7.81
CA TRP A 210 20.65 14.26 6.74
C TRP A 210 21.31 14.92 5.53
N PHE A 211 20.74 16.03 5.03
CA PHE A 211 21.30 16.75 3.89
C PHE A 211 22.57 17.53 4.25
N ASP A 212 22.68 18.09 5.44
CA ASP A 212 23.90 18.76 5.91
C ASP A 212 25.08 17.76 5.96
N LEU A 213 24.82 16.55 6.44
CA LEU A 213 25.81 15.46 6.47
C LEU A 213 26.30 15.09 5.06
N LEU A 214 25.39 14.91 4.10
CA LEU A 214 25.72 14.31 2.80
C LEU A 214 26.01 15.31 1.68
N LEU A 215 25.35 16.47 1.68
CA LEU A 215 25.47 17.47 0.63
C LEU A 215 26.47 18.57 0.97
N LYS A 216 26.62 18.90 2.26
CA LYS A 216 27.59 19.90 2.73
C LYS A 216 28.85 19.27 3.33
N GLY A 217 28.83 17.97 3.63
CA GLY A 217 29.94 17.29 4.30
C GLY A 217 30.18 17.79 5.73
N GLU A 218 29.15 18.38 6.35
CA GLU A 218 29.25 18.88 7.72
C GLU A 218 29.37 17.70 8.70
N GLN A 219 30.24 17.85 9.69
CA GLN A 219 30.26 16.93 10.83
C GLN A 219 29.04 17.23 11.70
N ASN A 220 28.13 16.26 11.82
CA ASN A 220 26.97 16.35 12.68
C ASN A 220 26.67 15.01 13.35
N ASP A 221 25.68 15.00 14.24
CA ASP A 221 25.32 13.86 15.08
C ASP A 221 24.13 13.04 14.53
N PHE A 222 23.78 13.19 13.23
CA PHE A 222 22.63 12.49 12.64
C PHE A 222 22.73 10.97 12.87
N LYS A 223 23.88 10.37 12.55
CA LYS A 223 24.08 8.91 12.69
C LYS A 223 24.05 8.44 14.15
N GLU A 224 24.34 9.33 15.10
CA GLU A 224 24.36 9.02 16.53
C GLU A 224 22.97 9.17 17.16
N LYS A 225 22.19 10.19 16.74
CA LYS A 225 20.89 10.53 17.32
C LYS A 225 19.70 9.90 16.60
N THR A 226 19.83 9.57 15.33
CA THR A 226 18.73 9.05 14.51
C THR A 226 18.86 7.53 14.37
N PRO A 227 17.93 6.74 14.93
CA PRO A 227 17.92 5.30 14.73
C PRO A 227 17.80 4.93 13.26
N ARG A 228 18.39 3.80 12.90
CA ARG A 228 18.34 3.24 11.54
C ARG A 228 16.91 3.11 11.04
N ILE A 229 16.02 2.61 11.88
CA ILE A 229 14.59 2.51 11.63
C ILE A 229 13.86 3.08 12.82
N GLN A 230 12.98 4.05 12.59
CA GLN A 230 12.06 4.60 13.57
C GLN A 230 10.64 4.26 13.12
N TYR A 231 9.86 3.63 13.96
CA TYR A 231 8.51 3.22 13.60
C TYR A 231 7.54 3.45 14.74
N TYR A 232 6.35 3.93 14.42
CA TYR A 232 5.34 4.19 15.43
C TYR A 232 4.52 2.93 15.71
N THR A 233 4.53 2.45 16.94
CA THR A 233 3.76 1.26 17.31
C THR A 233 2.36 1.68 17.77
N MET A 234 1.36 1.45 16.92
CA MET A 234 -0.04 1.70 17.25
C MET A 234 -0.49 0.75 18.36
N GLY A 235 -1.43 1.19 19.20
CA GLY A 235 -1.87 0.44 20.39
C GLY A 235 -1.06 0.81 21.63
N SER A 236 0.27 0.66 21.59
CA SER A 236 1.16 1.22 22.63
C SER A 236 1.38 2.73 22.48
N ASN A 237 1.13 3.24 21.26
CA ASN A 237 1.20 4.64 20.84
C ASN A 237 2.55 5.29 21.16
N LYS A 238 3.62 4.64 20.70
CA LYS A 238 5.02 5.05 20.95
C LYS A 238 5.88 4.92 19.70
N TRP A 239 6.79 5.86 19.53
CA TRP A 239 7.92 5.68 18.62
C TRP A 239 8.88 4.63 19.20
N GLN A 240 9.19 3.63 18.39
CA GLN A 240 10.19 2.60 18.66
C GLN A 240 11.31 2.68 17.62
N ALA A 241 12.43 2.01 17.92
CA ALA A 241 13.63 1.99 17.11
C ALA A 241 14.06 0.56 16.81
N SER A 242 14.63 0.33 15.62
CA SER A 242 15.28 -0.94 15.27
C SER A 242 16.41 -0.74 14.27
N ASP A 243 17.34 -1.70 14.23
CA ASP A 243 18.42 -1.75 13.23
C ASP A 243 18.02 -2.52 11.97
N THR A 244 16.95 -3.31 12.03
CA THR A 244 16.48 -4.17 10.95
C THR A 244 14.95 -4.09 10.83
N TRP A 245 14.43 -4.40 9.64
CA TRP A 245 12.99 -4.57 9.44
C TRP A 245 12.70 -5.91 8.79
N PRO A 246 11.81 -6.75 9.36
CA PRO A 246 11.13 -6.60 10.66
C PRO A 246 12.12 -6.47 11.84
N PRO A 247 11.69 -5.97 13.02
CA PRO A 247 12.55 -5.89 14.20
C PRO A 247 13.16 -7.26 14.55
N GLU A 248 14.40 -7.29 15.05
CA GLU A 248 15.18 -8.53 15.25
C GLU A 248 14.49 -9.58 16.15
N ASN A 249 13.70 -9.13 17.12
CA ASN A 249 12.94 -9.99 18.03
C ASN A 249 11.58 -10.44 17.47
N ALA A 250 11.20 -10.02 16.26
CA ALA A 250 9.97 -10.44 15.61
C ALA A 250 10.01 -11.95 15.30
N LYS A 251 8.93 -12.65 15.69
CA LYS A 251 8.77 -14.09 15.44
C LYS A 251 7.51 -14.35 14.65
N LEU A 252 7.66 -14.93 13.47
CA LEU A 252 6.52 -15.36 12.67
C LEU A 252 5.75 -16.42 13.45
N THR A 253 4.52 -16.09 13.83
CA THR A 253 3.65 -16.94 14.65
C THR A 253 2.38 -17.22 13.87
N SER A 254 2.14 -18.50 13.55
CA SER A 254 0.96 -18.89 12.81
C SER A 254 -0.28 -18.86 13.71
N TYR A 255 -1.30 -18.16 13.25
CA TYR A 255 -2.66 -18.29 13.74
C TYR A 255 -3.51 -18.99 12.67
N TYR A 256 -4.33 -19.94 13.10
CA TYR A 256 -5.19 -20.76 12.27
C TYR A 256 -6.64 -20.27 12.37
N LEU A 257 -7.30 -20.25 11.23
CA LEU A 257 -8.74 -20.01 11.11
C LEU A 257 -9.46 -21.32 11.47
N ASN A 258 -10.21 -21.33 12.57
CA ASN A 258 -10.96 -22.49 13.04
C ASN A 258 -12.45 -22.13 13.16
N SER A 259 -13.35 -23.07 12.86
CA SER A 259 -14.80 -22.91 13.01
C SER A 259 -15.51 -24.28 13.03
N ASN A 260 -16.80 -24.30 13.35
CA ASN A 260 -17.65 -25.46 13.05
C ASN A 260 -18.44 -25.26 11.73
N GLY A 261 -17.87 -24.51 10.79
CA GLY A 261 -18.46 -24.17 9.49
C GLY A 261 -19.50 -23.05 9.55
N LYS A 262 -19.44 -22.18 10.57
CA LYS A 262 -20.40 -21.08 10.78
C LYS A 262 -19.70 -19.77 11.16
N SER A 263 -18.57 -19.44 10.54
CA SER A 263 -17.85 -18.18 10.79
C SER A 263 -18.45 -16.94 10.09
N ASN A 264 -19.59 -17.07 9.38
CA ASN A 264 -20.25 -15.94 8.72
C ASN A 264 -20.66 -14.88 9.74
N SER A 265 -20.26 -13.63 9.49
CA SER A 265 -20.48 -12.45 10.32
C SER A 265 -19.85 -12.51 11.72
N LEU A 266 -19.87 -11.39 12.43
CA LEU A 266 -19.43 -11.29 13.84
C LEU A 266 -20.27 -12.13 14.81
N PHE A 267 -21.40 -12.68 14.36
CA PHE A 267 -22.25 -13.59 15.14
C PHE A 267 -21.90 -15.07 14.92
N GLY A 268 -20.90 -15.36 14.07
CA GLY A 268 -20.42 -16.69 13.78
C GLY A 268 -19.58 -17.32 14.89
N ASP A 269 -19.04 -18.50 14.61
CA ASP A 269 -18.22 -19.28 15.54
C ASP A 269 -16.73 -19.35 15.17
N GLY A 270 -16.28 -18.46 14.29
CA GLY A 270 -14.90 -18.40 13.84
C GLY A 270 -13.96 -17.97 14.97
N SER A 271 -12.90 -18.76 15.17
CA SER A 271 -11.88 -18.55 16.18
C SER A 271 -10.49 -18.53 15.55
N LEU A 272 -9.69 -17.54 15.94
CA LEU A 272 -8.31 -17.38 15.51
C LEU A 272 -7.37 -17.86 16.61
N THR A 273 -6.70 -19.01 16.43
CA THR A 273 -5.88 -19.63 17.50
C THR A 273 -4.52 -20.09 16.99
N THR A 274 -3.54 -20.26 17.88
CA THR A 274 -2.20 -20.78 17.51
C THR A 274 -2.14 -22.29 17.32
N THR A 275 -3.28 -22.99 17.51
CA THR A 275 -3.38 -24.44 17.37
C THR A 275 -4.37 -24.76 16.27
N LYS A 276 -3.94 -25.57 15.29
CA LYS A 276 -4.82 -26.05 14.23
C LYS A 276 -5.96 -26.91 14.82
N ALA A 277 -7.20 -26.73 14.35
CA ALA A 277 -8.30 -27.60 14.72
C ALA A 277 -8.06 -29.06 14.31
N ASN A 278 -8.64 -29.98 15.08
CA ASN A 278 -8.57 -31.43 14.83
C ASN A 278 -9.43 -31.85 13.62
N SER A 279 -10.47 -31.09 13.30
CA SER A 279 -11.36 -31.30 12.17
C SER A 279 -11.32 -30.09 11.23
N ASP A 280 -11.27 -30.37 9.94
CA ASP A 280 -11.32 -29.35 8.88
C ASP A 280 -12.78 -29.15 8.47
N ASN A 281 -13.37 -28.03 8.90
CA ASN A 281 -14.73 -27.64 8.50
C ASN A 281 -14.61 -26.40 7.61
N SER A 282 -15.07 -26.51 6.36
CA SER A 282 -15.10 -25.36 5.47
C SER A 282 -16.19 -24.38 5.87
N ASP A 283 -15.86 -23.10 5.90
CA ASP A 283 -16.83 -22.02 5.88
C ASP A 283 -17.21 -21.66 4.45
N SER A 284 -18.40 -21.12 4.24
CA SER A 284 -18.90 -20.80 2.90
C SER A 284 -19.68 -19.51 2.89
N PHE A 285 -19.57 -18.74 1.81
CA PHE A 285 -20.34 -17.53 1.59
C PHE A 285 -20.63 -17.34 0.11
N THR A 286 -21.57 -16.47 -0.20
CA THR A 286 -21.90 -16.07 -1.57
C THR A 286 -21.37 -14.68 -1.82
N TYR A 287 -20.51 -14.53 -2.83
CA TYR A 287 -20.09 -13.25 -3.36
C TYR A 287 -20.95 -12.86 -4.57
N ASP A 288 -21.62 -11.72 -4.49
CA ASP A 288 -22.35 -11.11 -5.61
C ASP A 288 -21.60 -9.86 -6.10
N PRO A 289 -21.06 -9.86 -7.33
CA PRO A 289 -20.40 -8.68 -7.91
C PRO A 289 -21.29 -7.43 -8.00
N MET A 290 -22.62 -7.57 -7.98
CA MET A 290 -23.56 -6.44 -7.96
C MET A 290 -23.81 -5.89 -6.54
N ASN A 291 -23.31 -6.56 -5.51
CA ASN A 291 -23.36 -6.14 -4.11
C ASN A 291 -22.03 -6.45 -3.38
N PRO A 292 -20.90 -5.88 -3.84
CA PRO A 292 -19.60 -6.16 -3.25
C PRO A 292 -19.53 -5.67 -1.80
N VAL A 293 -18.60 -6.23 -1.02
CA VAL A 293 -18.22 -5.65 0.28
C VAL A 293 -17.57 -4.29 0.02
N PRO A 294 -18.10 -3.17 0.54
CA PRO A 294 -17.52 -1.86 0.30
C PRO A 294 -16.22 -1.68 1.09
N SER A 295 -15.26 -0.96 0.52
CA SER A 295 -14.09 -0.50 1.27
C SER A 295 -14.52 0.51 2.33
N TYR A 296 -14.13 0.29 3.59
CA TYR A 296 -14.37 1.21 4.70
C TYR A 296 -13.10 1.39 5.50
N GLY A 297 -12.38 2.49 5.26
CA GLY A 297 -11.01 2.67 5.74
C GLY A 297 -9.98 1.94 4.89
N GLY A 298 -8.91 1.51 5.54
CA GLY A 298 -7.83 0.72 4.95
C GLY A 298 -6.72 1.57 4.36
N ASN A 299 -5.86 0.91 3.60
CA ASN A 299 -4.67 1.51 3.00
C ASN A 299 -5.04 2.14 1.65
N VAL A 300 -6.10 2.95 1.63
CA VAL A 300 -6.63 3.58 0.41
C VAL A 300 -6.08 4.99 0.27
N CYS A 301 -5.67 5.34 -0.95
CA CYS A 301 -5.34 6.71 -1.34
C CYS A 301 -6.10 7.10 -2.60
N CYS A 302 -6.20 8.42 -2.82
CA CYS A 302 -6.24 8.97 -4.17
C CYS A 302 -7.54 8.67 -4.94
N THR A 303 -8.59 8.25 -4.25
CA THR A 303 -9.93 7.93 -4.76
C THR A 303 -10.91 9.12 -4.73
N GLY A 304 -10.40 10.36 -4.65
CA GLY A 304 -11.23 11.56 -4.53
C GLY A 304 -12.09 11.54 -3.27
N ASN A 305 -13.41 11.72 -3.42
CA ASN A 305 -14.39 11.67 -2.34
C ASN A 305 -15.01 10.27 -2.13
N ALA A 306 -14.61 9.24 -2.89
CA ALA A 306 -15.25 7.94 -2.85
C ALA A 306 -15.02 7.20 -1.53
N ILE A 307 -13.76 7.06 -1.12
CA ILE A 307 -13.34 6.31 0.06
C ILE A 307 -12.35 7.14 0.88
N LYS A 308 -12.45 7.06 2.21
CA LYS A 308 -11.47 7.63 3.14
C LYS A 308 -10.57 6.51 3.66
N GLY A 309 -9.25 6.72 3.60
CA GLY A 309 -8.27 5.78 4.17
C GLY A 309 -8.10 5.96 5.68
N GLY A 310 -7.52 4.94 6.33
CA GLY A 310 -7.22 4.93 7.78
C GLY A 310 -7.90 3.79 8.53
N ALA A 311 -7.83 3.83 9.86
CA ALA A 311 -8.53 2.86 10.72
C ALA A 311 -9.97 3.30 10.98
N PHE A 312 -10.92 2.49 10.56
CA PHE A 312 -12.35 2.70 10.72
C PHE A 312 -12.97 1.49 11.41
N ASP A 313 -14.04 1.74 12.17
CA ASP A 313 -14.75 0.67 12.88
C ASP A 313 -15.49 -0.26 11.90
N GLN A 314 -15.01 -1.49 11.80
CA GLN A 314 -15.54 -2.52 10.92
C GLN A 314 -16.77 -3.22 11.50
N TYR A 315 -17.18 -2.94 12.73
CA TYR A 315 -18.28 -3.65 13.41
C TYR A 315 -19.53 -3.78 12.52
N GLN A 316 -19.93 -2.71 11.84
CA GLN A 316 -21.10 -2.76 10.96
C GLN A 316 -20.84 -3.62 9.70
N MET A 317 -19.64 -3.56 9.12
CA MET A 317 -19.28 -4.38 7.95
C MET A 317 -19.31 -5.86 8.31
N GLU A 318 -18.76 -6.23 9.47
CA GLU A 318 -18.70 -7.60 9.98
C GLU A 318 -20.08 -8.21 10.25
N THR A 319 -21.18 -7.45 10.17
CA THR A 319 -22.55 -8.02 10.25
C THR A 319 -22.98 -8.75 8.97
N ARG A 320 -22.24 -8.57 7.85
CA ARG A 320 -22.59 -9.18 6.57
C ARG A 320 -22.27 -10.68 6.56
N ASN A 321 -23.14 -11.46 5.91
CA ASN A 321 -22.96 -12.92 5.77
C ASN A 321 -21.87 -13.31 4.76
N ASP A 322 -21.44 -12.40 3.90
CA ASP A 322 -20.33 -12.60 2.96
C ASP A 322 -18.97 -12.17 3.52
N ILE A 323 -18.91 -11.91 4.84
CA ILE A 323 -17.68 -11.72 5.59
C ILE A 323 -17.56 -12.86 6.59
N LEU A 324 -16.45 -13.60 6.52
CA LEU A 324 -16.11 -14.61 7.51
C LEU A 324 -15.24 -13.97 8.60
N VAL A 325 -15.64 -14.09 9.86
CA VAL A 325 -14.98 -13.45 11.00
C VAL A 325 -14.34 -14.52 11.88
N TYR A 326 -13.05 -14.36 12.17
CA TYR A 326 -12.28 -15.23 13.05
C TYR A 326 -11.57 -14.38 14.10
N THR A 327 -11.96 -14.52 15.36
CA THR A 327 -11.46 -13.70 16.45
C THR A 327 -10.71 -14.55 17.47
N SER A 328 -9.59 -14.05 18.01
CA SER A 328 -8.89 -14.75 19.08
C SER A 328 -9.68 -14.68 20.38
N ASP A 329 -9.26 -15.47 21.37
CA ASP A 329 -9.66 -15.18 22.76
C ASP A 329 -9.22 -13.76 23.15
N ILE A 330 -9.92 -13.17 24.12
CA ILE A 330 -9.53 -11.90 24.72
C ILE A 330 -8.09 -12.02 25.23
N LEU A 331 -7.22 -11.14 24.72
CA LEU A 331 -5.82 -11.11 25.09
C LEU A 331 -5.67 -10.71 26.57
N LYS A 332 -4.96 -11.54 27.34
CA LYS A 332 -4.66 -11.26 28.76
C LYS A 332 -3.55 -10.22 28.91
N GLU A 333 -2.65 -10.17 27.93
CA GLU A 333 -1.52 -9.26 27.83
C GLU A 333 -1.47 -8.69 26.41
N GLY A 334 -0.99 -7.45 26.26
CA GLY A 334 -0.86 -6.84 24.94
C GLY A 334 0.16 -7.58 24.07
N VAL A 335 -0.14 -7.71 22.77
CA VAL A 335 0.74 -8.33 21.77
C VAL A 335 1.13 -7.25 20.76
N GLU A 336 2.42 -7.14 20.47
CA GLU A 336 2.93 -6.30 19.38
C GLU A 336 3.05 -7.13 18.10
N ILE A 337 2.48 -6.61 17.01
CA ILE A 337 2.62 -7.18 15.66
C ILE A 337 3.35 -6.14 14.81
N SER A 338 4.66 -6.31 14.65
CA SER A 338 5.53 -5.42 13.89
C SER A 338 6.29 -6.23 12.83
N GLY A 339 5.88 -6.13 11.57
CA GLY A 339 6.50 -6.85 10.47
C GLY A 339 5.58 -7.02 9.26
N PHE A 340 5.97 -7.90 8.36
CA PHE A 340 5.12 -8.33 7.24
C PHE A 340 4.08 -9.34 7.74
N ILE A 341 2.87 -9.25 7.20
CA ILE A 341 1.81 -10.22 7.43
C ILE A 341 1.80 -11.18 6.24
N GLU A 342 1.89 -12.47 6.53
CA GLU A 342 1.74 -13.53 5.54
C GLU A 342 0.45 -14.28 5.81
N SER A 343 -0.30 -14.59 4.75
CA SER A 343 -1.54 -15.34 4.88
C SER A 343 -1.65 -16.43 3.83
N THR A 344 -2.18 -17.58 4.24
CA THR A 344 -2.44 -18.71 3.37
C THR A 344 -3.88 -19.15 3.55
N LEU A 345 -4.64 -19.19 2.45
CA LEU A 345 -5.99 -19.74 2.42
C LEU A 345 -6.03 -21.02 1.58
N TYR A 346 -6.88 -21.96 1.99
CA TYR A 346 -7.27 -23.11 1.17
C TYR A 346 -8.72 -22.89 0.76
N VAL A 347 -8.95 -22.65 -0.54
CA VAL A 347 -10.24 -22.18 -1.03
C VAL A 347 -10.74 -23.00 -2.21
N SER A 348 -12.05 -23.05 -2.38
CA SER A 348 -12.73 -23.55 -3.57
C SER A 348 -13.79 -22.54 -4.03
N SER A 349 -14.19 -22.63 -5.30
CA SER A 349 -15.27 -21.80 -5.85
C SER A 349 -16.05 -22.61 -6.89
N ASP A 350 -17.31 -22.24 -7.09
CA ASP A 350 -18.12 -22.68 -8.21
C ASP A 350 -17.85 -21.88 -9.49
N ALA A 351 -17.16 -20.74 -9.38
CA ALA A 351 -16.71 -19.91 -10.48
C ALA A 351 -15.30 -20.31 -10.98
N LYS A 352 -14.97 -19.92 -12.22
CA LYS A 352 -13.64 -20.15 -12.81
C LYS A 352 -12.56 -19.22 -12.25
N ASP A 353 -12.98 -18.08 -11.73
CA ASP A 353 -12.13 -17.08 -11.12
C ASP A 353 -12.95 -16.23 -10.16
N THR A 354 -12.32 -15.78 -9.09
CA THR A 354 -12.86 -14.88 -8.06
C THR A 354 -11.68 -14.25 -7.33
N ASP A 355 -11.96 -13.37 -6.39
CA ASP A 355 -10.97 -12.73 -5.53
C ASP A 355 -11.21 -13.15 -4.07
N PHE A 356 -10.14 -13.28 -3.28
CA PHE A 356 -10.20 -13.46 -1.83
C PHE A 356 -9.46 -12.33 -1.14
N THR A 357 -10.07 -11.75 -0.11
CA THR A 357 -9.49 -10.68 0.70
C THR A 357 -9.25 -11.16 2.12
N ILE A 358 -8.23 -10.58 2.77
CA ILE A 358 -7.99 -10.72 4.20
C ILE A 358 -7.77 -9.34 4.77
N LYS A 359 -8.35 -9.10 5.95
CA LYS A 359 -8.18 -7.88 6.72
C LYS A 359 -7.81 -8.25 8.15
N LEU A 360 -6.75 -7.64 8.67
CA LEU A 360 -6.36 -7.76 10.07
C LEU A 360 -7.07 -6.68 10.88
N ILE A 361 -7.69 -7.08 11.99
CA ILE A 361 -8.53 -6.23 12.84
C ILE A 361 -7.99 -6.21 14.27
N ASP A 362 -8.01 -5.04 14.90
CA ASP A 362 -7.78 -4.83 16.32
C ASP A 362 -9.14 -4.54 17.01
N VAL A 363 -9.65 -5.53 17.73
CA VAL A 363 -10.95 -5.46 18.42
C VAL A 363 -10.75 -4.92 19.84
N TYR A 364 -11.33 -3.76 20.10
CA TYR A 364 -11.22 -3.06 21.37
C TYR A 364 -12.19 -3.61 22.43
N PRO A 365 -11.91 -3.38 23.73
CA PRO A 365 -12.81 -3.78 24.81
C PRO A 365 -14.22 -3.18 24.74
N ASP A 366 -14.39 -2.04 24.04
CA ASP A 366 -15.69 -1.40 23.81
C ASP A 366 -16.45 -1.96 22.60
N GLY A 367 -15.89 -2.97 21.92
CA GLY A 367 -16.47 -3.64 20.77
C GLY A 367 -16.12 -3.03 19.40
N LYS A 368 -15.40 -1.90 19.36
CA LYS A 368 -14.94 -1.33 18.08
C LYS A 368 -13.89 -2.22 17.44
N ALA A 369 -13.99 -2.39 16.13
CA ALA A 369 -13.16 -3.29 15.33
C ALA A 369 -12.32 -2.48 14.33
N TYR A 370 -11.15 -1.98 14.72
CA TYR A 370 -10.34 -1.14 13.83
C TYR A 370 -9.51 -1.99 12.87
N ASN A 371 -9.65 -1.75 11.57
CA ASN A 371 -8.79 -2.36 10.58
C ASN A 371 -7.35 -1.84 10.66
N LEU A 372 -6.39 -2.75 10.55
CA LEU A 372 -4.94 -2.46 10.60
C LEU A 372 -4.30 -2.51 9.22
N ASP A 373 -4.54 -3.60 8.50
CA ASP A 373 -3.99 -3.85 7.17
C ASP A 373 -4.88 -4.83 6.40
N GLU A 374 -4.74 -4.85 5.08
CA GLU A 374 -5.53 -5.71 4.20
C GLU A 374 -4.84 -6.05 2.89
N THR A 375 -5.13 -7.25 2.38
CA THR A 375 -4.66 -7.70 1.08
C THR A 375 -5.78 -8.40 0.30
N ILE A 376 -5.53 -8.61 -0.99
CA ILE A 376 -6.43 -9.26 -1.93
C ILE A 376 -5.60 -10.16 -2.84
N GLN A 377 -6.13 -11.33 -3.21
CA GLN A 377 -5.56 -12.20 -4.21
C GLN A 377 -6.62 -12.62 -5.22
N ARG A 378 -6.37 -12.29 -6.48
CA ARG A 378 -7.14 -12.77 -7.62
C ARG A 378 -6.70 -14.17 -8.01
N VAL A 379 -7.62 -15.12 -8.00
CA VAL A 379 -7.27 -16.56 -8.03
C VAL A 379 -6.63 -17.00 -9.35
N ARG A 380 -6.95 -16.36 -10.47
CA ARG A 380 -6.28 -16.66 -11.75
C ARG A 380 -4.77 -16.38 -11.73
N TYR A 381 -4.27 -15.58 -10.80
CA TYR A 381 -2.85 -15.26 -10.63
C TYR A 381 -2.19 -15.98 -9.45
N ARG A 382 -2.84 -17.01 -8.88
CA ARG A 382 -2.33 -17.77 -7.72
C ARG A 382 -0.98 -18.48 -7.96
N GLU A 383 -0.65 -18.78 -9.22
CA GLU A 383 0.62 -19.42 -9.62
C GLU A 383 1.67 -18.39 -10.09
N GLY A 384 1.44 -17.11 -9.80
CA GLY A 384 2.26 -15.99 -10.26
C GLY A 384 1.58 -15.20 -11.37
N TYR A 385 2.22 -14.09 -11.74
CA TYR A 385 1.64 -13.06 -12.61
C TYR A 385 1.87 -13.32 -14.10
N ASP A 386 2.74 -14.27 -14.46
CA ASP A 386 3.16 -14.56 -15.83
C ASP A 386 2.07 -15.21 -16.70
N LYS A 387 1.08 -15.84 -16.07
CA LYS A 387 -0.03 -16.54 -16.76
C LYS A 387 -1.30 -16.52 -15.91
N GLU A 388 -2.43 -16.67 -16.58
CA GLU A 388 -3.72 -16.90 -15.93
C GLU A 388 -3.99 -18.41 -15.84
N VAL A 389 -4.42 -18.89 -14.66
CA VAL A 389 -4.84 -20.28 -14.44
C VAL A 389 -6.24 -20.31 -13.82
N PHE A 390 -7.21 -20.92 -14.48
CA PHE A 390 -8.59 -20.94 -13.96
C PHE A 390 -8.80 -22.04 -12.91
N MET A 391 -9.82 -21.86 -12.08
CA MET A 391 -10.31 -22.85 -11.12
C MET A 391 -11.18 -23.90 -11.83
N GLU A 392 -11.07 -25.14 -11.36
CA GLU A 392 -12.05 -26.19 -11.57
C GLU A 392 -13.06 -26.09 -10.43
N LYS A 393 -14.34 -26.25 -10.78
CA LYS A 393 -15.44 -26.19 -9.81
C LYS A 393 -15.18 -27.14 -8.63
N ASP A 394 -15.35 -26.63 -7.42
CA ASP A 394 -15.27 -27.34 -6.14
C ASP A 394 -13.88 -27.95 -5.81
N LYS A 395 -12.86 -27.67 -6.62
CA LYS A 395 -11.48 -28.07 -6.31
C LYS A 395 -10.85 -27.07 -5.33
N VAL A 396 -10.13 -27.59 -4.34
CA VAL A 396 -9.44 -26.77 -3.34
C VAL A 396 -8.07 -26.35 -3.86
N TYR A 397 -7.76 -25.07 -3.73
CA TYR A 397 -6.50 -24.44 -4.11
C TYR A 397 -5.87 -23.74 -2.90
N LYS A 398 -4.54 -23.84 -2.79
CA LYS A 398 -3.76 -23.02 -1.87
C LYS A 398 -3.56 -21.62 -2.49
N LEU A 399 -3.91 -20.58 -1.76
CA LEU A 399 -3.60 -19.18 -2.07
C LEU A 399 -2.64 -18.64 -1.03
N ASP A 400 -1.55 -18.04 -1.46
CA ASP A 400 -0.68 -17.24 -0.60
C ASP A 400 -0.96 -15.77 -0.92
N LEU A 401 -1.31 -14.97 0.09
CA LEU A 401 -1.58 -13.54 -0.02
C LEU A 401 -0.57 -12.77 0.83
N THR A 402 -0.02 -11.71 0.24
CA THR A 402 1.05 -10.87 0.82
C THR A 402 0.74 -9.39 0.70
#